data_AF-A0A178T5C9-F1
#
_entry.id   AF-A0A178T5C9-F1
#
_cell.length_a   1.000
_cell.length_b   1.000
_cell.length_c   1.000
_cell.angle_alpha   90.00
_cell.angle_beta   90.00
_cell.angle_gamma   90.00
#
_symmetry.space_group_name_H-M   'P 1'
#
loop_
_entity.id
_entity.type
_entity.pdbx_description
1 polymer ?
#
loop_
_entity_poly.entity_id
_entity_poly.type
_entity_poly.pdbx_seq_one_letter_code
_entity_poly.pdbx_strand_id
1 'polypeptide(L)'
;MYQERWAVEVFFRWIKQYLNVPTLFGTTKNAVYNQLFAAFIAYVLLRWLYDRTEKRTQTTLTFISFVRRVLFGQLPLDWKSEMVSVLFEHAHFYGRSIHNFG
;
A
#
# COMPACT_ATOMS: atom_id res chain seq x y z
N MET A 1 17.35 -20.24 -5.23
CA MET A 1 17.73 -18.81 -5.10
C MET A 1 18.00 -18.09 -6.44
N TYR A 2 18.12 -18.76 -7.59
CA TYR A 2 18.33 -18.10 -8.89
C TYR A 2 17.03 -17.77 -9.65
N GLN A 3 15.96 -18.54 -9.41
CA GLN A 3 14.69 -18.36 -10.13
C GLN A 3 13.91 -17.11 -9.72
N GLU A 4 13.97 -16.72 -8.44
CA GLU A 4 13.29 -15.52 -7.95
C GLU A 4 13.91 -14.24 -8.53
N ARG A 5 15.23 -14.23 -8.72
CA ARG A 5 15.93 -13.14 -9.43
C ARG A 5 15.46 -13.02 -10.87
N TRP A 6 15.24 -14.15 -11.53
CA TRP A 6 14.78 -14.19 -12.91
C TRP A 6 13.34 -13.69 -13.08
N ALA A 7 12.45 -14.04 -12.13
CA ALA A 7 11.08 -13.53 -12.12
C ALA A 7 11.04 -12.00 -11.96
N VAL A 8 11.89 -11.45 -11.08
CA VAL A 8 12.06 -10.01 -10.91
C VAL A 8 12.60 -9.35 -12.19
N GLU A 9 13.54 -10.00 -12.90
CA GLU A 9 14.11 -9.48 -14.15
C GLU A 9 13.11 -9.47 -15.32
N VAL A 10 12.33 -10.54 -15.47
CA VAL A 10 11.25 -10.64 -16.47
C VAL A 10 10.16 -9.62 -16.18
N PHE A 11 9.78 -9.46 -14.91
CA PHE A 11 8.84 -8.44 -14.48
C PHE A 11 9.32 -7.02 -14.83
N PHE A 12 10.60 -6.71 -14.60
CA PHE A 12 11.17 -5.41 -14.99
C PHE A 12 11.30 -5.22 -16.50
N ARG A 13 11.57 -6.29 -17.26
CA ARG A 13 11.57 -6.23 -18.72
C ARG A 13 10.17 -5.92 -19.25
N TRP A 14 9.16 -6.55 -18.67
CA TRP A 14 7.76 -6.34 -19.01
C TRP A 14 7.31 -4.92 -18.66
N ILE A 15 7.63 -4.42 -17.45
CA ILE A 15 7.33 -3.02 -17.08
C ILE A 15 7.99 -2.03 -18.04
N LYS A 16 9.27 -2.22 -18.38
CA LYS A 16 9.97 -1.31 -19.31
C LYS A 16 9.37 -1.32 -20.71
N GLN A 17 8.81 -2.44 -21.16
CA GLN A 17 8.18 -2.55 -22.48
C GLN A 17 6.78 -1.93 -22.53
N TYR A 18 6.00 -2.03 -21.44
CA TYR A 18 4.61 -1.58 -21.42
C TYR A 18 4.40 -0.20 -20.80
N LEU A 19 5.33 0.26 -19.95
CA LEU A 19 5.25 1.54 -19.27
C LEU A 19 6.04 2.61 -20.07
N ASN A 20 5.47 3.07 -21.18
CA ASN A 20 5.99 4.24 -21.89
C ASN A 20 5.60 5.51 -21.12
N VAL A 21 6.30 5.81 -20.02
CA VAL A 21 6.00 6.97 -19.16
C VAL A 21 6.79 8.18 -19.64
N PRO A 22 6.15 9.18 -20.26
CA PRO A 22 6.85 10.34 -20.81
C PRO A 22 7.36 11.31 -19.72
N THR A 23 6.93 11.18 -18.45
CA THR A 23 7.26 12.13 -17.38
C THR A 23 7.40 11.46 -16.01
N LEU A 24 8.55 10.85 -15.75
CA LEU A 24 8.99 10.52 -14.38
C LEU A 24 9.89 11.67 -13.88
N PHE A 25 9.79 12.03 -12.60
CA PHE A 25 10.59 13.05 -11.89
C PHE A 25 12.11 12.71 -11.78
N GLY A 26 12.67 12.07 -12.81
CA GLY A 26 14.01 11.53 -12.89
C GLY A 26 13.99 10.22 -13.67
N THR A 27 14.57 10.21 -14.86
CA THR A 27 14.64 9.04 -15.76
C THR A 27 15.75 8.05 -15.39
N THR A 28 16.34 8.18 -14.19
CA THR A 28 17.38 7.28 -13.75
C THR A 28 16.79 5.93 -13.33
N LYS A 29 17.48 4.84 -13.69
CA LYS A 29 17.07 3.46 -13.40
C LYS A 29 16.67 3.29 -11.92
N ASN A 30 17.40 3.92 -11.01
CA ASN A 30 17.15 3.86 -9.57
C ASN A 30 15.90 4.62 -9.12
N ALA A 31 15.58 5.77 -9.75
CA ALA A 31 14.38 6.53 -9.44
C ALA A 31 13.11 5.77 -9.83
N VAL A 32 13.13 5.12 -11.01
CA VAL A 32 12.02 4.26 -11.46
C VAL A 32 11.81 3.08 -10.52
N TYR A 33 12.89 2.44 -10.05
CA TYR A 33 12.79 1.39 -9.05
C TYR A 33 12.15 1.89 -7.77
N ASN A 34 12.64 3.02 -7.24
CA ASN A 34 12.12 3.58 -5.99
C ASN A 34 10.64 3.96 -6.11
N GLN A 35 10.20 4.51 -7.24
CA GLN A 35 8.79 4.83 -7.50
C GLN A 35 7.91 3.59 -7.57
N LEU A 36 8.39 2.51 -8.20
CA LEU A 36 7.64 1.26 -8.25
C LEU A 36 7.56 0.60 -6.87
N PHE A 37 8.66 0.56 -6.12
CA PHE A 37 8.65 0.05 -4.75
C PHE A 37 7.73 0.88 -3.85
N ALA A 38 7.76 2.21 -3.96
CA ALA A 38 6.85 3.09 -3.24
C ALA A 38 5.38 2.82 -3.62
N ALA A 39 5.07 2.61 -4.91
CA ALA A 39 3.73 2.27 -5.36
C ALA A 39 3.27 0.91 -4.83
N PHE A 40 4.16 -0.09 -4.79
CA PHE A 40 3.87 -1.40 -4.20
C PHE A 40 3.62 -1.32 -2.69
N ILE A 41 4.48 -0.60 -1.96
CA ILE A 41 4.32 -0.39 -0.52
C ILE A 41 2.99 0.32 -0.25
N ALA A 42 2.68 1.39 -0.98
CA ALA A 42 1.42 2.10 -0.87
C ALA A 42 0.22 1.19 -1.14
N TYR A 43 0.28 0.37 -2.20
CA TYR A 43 -0.77 -0.60 -2.53
C TYR A 43 -0.99 -1.62 -1.42
N VAL A 44 0.09 -2.23 -0.91
CA VAL A 44 0.01 -3.24 0.17
C VAL A 44 -0.56 -2.61 1.44
N LEU A 45 -0.11 -1.41 1.81
CA LEU A 45 -0.63 -0.69 2.98
C LEU A 45 -2.12 -0.35 2.83
N LEU A 46 -2.53 0.19 1.68
CA LEU A 46 -3.93 0.50 1.38
C LEU A 46 -4.79 -0.76 1.41
N ARG A 47 -4.29 -1.87 0.85
CA ARG A 47 -5.02 -3.14 0.82
C ARG A 47 -5.17 -3.72 2.22
N TRP A 48 -4.10 -3.74 3.01
CA TRP A 48 -4.15 -4.19 4.39
C TRP A 48 -5.12 -3.37 5.23
N LEU A 49 -5.11 -2.05 5.07
CA LEU A 49 -5.99 -1.15 5.80
C LEU A 49 -7.45 -1.37 5.41
N TYR A 50 -7.74 -1.47 4.12
CA TYR A 50 -9.08 -1.79 3.61
C TYR A 50 -9.62 -3.11 4.18
N ASP A 51 -8.83 -4.19 4.12
CA ASP A 51 -9.23 -5.52 4.62
C ASP A 51 -9.51 -5.51 6.13
N ARG A 52 -8.85 -4.63 6.90
CA ARG A 52 -9.07 -4.48 8.35
C ARG A 52 -10.30 -3.64 8.67
N THR A 53 -10.52 -2.56 7.93
CA THR A 53 -11.65 -1.65 8.15
C THR A 53 -12.96 -2.24 7.62
N GLU A 54 -12.94 -2.89 6.46
CA GLU A 54 -14.13 -3.50 5.84
C GLU A 54 -14.82 -4.48 6.78
N LYS A 55 -14.03 -5.27 7.54
CA LYS A 55 -14.54 -6.25 8.51
C LYS A 55 -15.25 -5.63 9.71
N ARG A 56 -15.01 -4.34 9.99
CA ARG A 56 -15.61 -3.62 11.14
C ARG A 56 -16.70 -2.64 10.71
N THR A 57 -16.69 -2.20 9.46
CA THR A 57 -17.70 -1.29 8.90
C THR A 57 -18.93 -2.05 8.40
N GLN A 58 -20.13 -1.55 8.68
CA GLN A 58 -21.38 -2.12 8.15
C GLN A 58 -21.66 -1.75 6.68
N THR A 59 -20.95 -0.74 6.14
CA THR A 59 -21.12 -0.25 4.77
C THR A 59 -20.08 -0.87 3.84
N THR A 60 -20.51 -1.64 2.86
CA THR A 60 -19.62 -2.24 1.85
C THR A 60 -19.19 -1.21 0.81
N LEU A 61 -17.94 -0.76 0.85
CA LEU A 61 -17.32 0.01 -0.23
C LEU A 61 -16.42 -0.93 -1.03
N THR A 62 -16.41 -0.84 -2.36
CA THR A 62 -15.41 -1.58 -3.15
C THR A 62 -14.01 -1.00 -2.91
N PHE A 63 -12.97 -1.83 -2.97
CA PHE A 63 -11.57 -1.40 -2.80
C PHE A 63 -11.20 -0.18 -3.68
N ILE A 64 -11.63 -0.17 -4.95
CA ILE A 64 -11.38 0.95 -5.87
C ILE A 64 -12.07 2.23 -5.37
N SER A 65 -13.31 2.13 -4.91
CA SER A 65 -14.04 3.27 -4.34
C SER A 65 -13.40 3.77 -3.06
N PHE A 66 -12.91 2.86 -2.22
CA PHE A 66 -12.16 3.20 -1.02
C PHE A 66 -10.87 3.95 -1.36
N VAL A 67 -10.00 3.39 -2.23
CA VAL A 67 -8.75 4.02 -2.65
C VAL A 67 -9.01 5.40 -3.25
N ARG A 68 -10.02 5.51 -4.13
CA ARG A 68 -10.44 6.78 -4.71
C ARG A 68 -10.81 7.79 -3.61
N ARG A 69 -11.66 7.41 -2.65
CA ARG A 69 -12.10 8.29 -1.55
C ARG A 69 -10.97 8.67 -0.60
N VAL A 70 -10.01 7.77 -0.35
CA VAL A 70 -8.80 8.06 0.42
C VAL A 70 -7.94 9.10 -0.30
N LEU A 71 -7.69 8.92 -1.59
CA LEU A 71 -6.89 9.85 -2.40
C LEU A 71 -7.53 11.24 -2.53
N PHE A 72 -8.86 11.31 -2.63
CA PHE A 72 -9.59 12.58 -2.68
C PHE A 72 -9.90 13.17 -1.29
N GLY A 73 -9.53 12.50 -0.19
CA GLY A 73 -9.83 12.95 1.18
C GLY A 73 -11.32 12.90 1.55
N GLN A 74 -12.16 12.24 0.75
CA GLN A 74 -13.62 12.17 0.86
C GLN A 74 -14.12 10.90 1.56
N LEU A 75 -13.33 10.38 2.50
CA LEU A 75 -13.68 9.17 3.21
C LEU A 75 -14.81 9.44 4.24
N PRO A 76 -15.86 8.59 4.32
CA PRO A 76 -16.94 8.72 5.30
C PRO A 76 -16.41 8.72 6.74
N LEU A 77 -17.16 9.36 7.65
CA LEU A 77 -16.74 9.51 9.05
C LEU A 77 -16.60 8.15 9.77
N ASP A 78 -17.53 7.22 9.51
CA ASP A 78 -17.50 5.86 10.06
C ASP A 78 -16.20 5.13 9.68
N TRP A 79 -15.80 5.24 8.41
CA TRP A 79 -14.55 4.67 7.92
C TRP A 79 -13.33 5.31 8.57
N LYS A 80 -13.33 6.64 8.78
CA LYS A 80 -12.24 7.33 9.48
C LYS A 80 -12.12 6.87 10.93
N SER A 81 -13.24 6.73 11.64
CA SER A 81 -13.27 6.24 13.02
C SER A 81 -12.69 4.84 13.12
N GLU A 82 -13.12 3.92 12.25
CA GLU A 82 -12.61 2.54 12.25
C GLU A 82 -11.12 2.47 11.87
N MET A 83 -10.66 3.30 10.93
CA MET A 83 -9.22 3.38 10.60
C MET A 83 -8.40 3.80 11.82
N VAL A 84 -8.83 4.84 12.54
CA VAL A 84 -8.12 5.30 13.74
C VAL A 84 -8.09 4.21 14.80
N SER A 85 -9.20 3.51 15.02
CA SER A 85 -9.28 2.37 15.95
C SER A 85 -8.33 1.23 15.56
N VAL A 86 -8.29 0.86 14.27
CA VAL A 86 -7.37 -0.18 13.75
C VAL A 86 -5.91 0.23 13.92
N LEU A 87 -5.58 1.49 13.62
CA LEU A 87 -4.22 2.01 13.78
C LEU A 87 -3.82 2.08 15.24
N PHE A 88 -4.72 2.48 16.13
CA PHE A 88 -4.49 2.52 17.57
C PHE A 88 -4.27 1.12 18.15
N GLU A 89 -5.10 0.15 17.76
CA GLU A 89 -4.93 -1.27 18.14
C GLU A 89 -3.58 -1.82 17.67
N HIS A 90 -3.20 -1.52 16.42
CA HIS A 90 -1.92 -1.93 15.86
C HIS A 90 -0.74 -1.28 16.59
N ALA A 91 -0.79 0.04 16.83
CA ALA A 91 0.24 0.77 17.55
C ALA A 91 0.39 0.27 19.00
N HIS A 92 -0.71 -0.05 19.67
CA HIS A 92 -0.69 -0.60 21.02
C HIS A 92 -0.10 -2.02 21.05
N PHE A 93 -0.43 -2.88 20.08
CA PHE A 93 0.12 -4.24 19.99
C PHE A 93 1.65 -4.22 19.74
N TYR A 94 2.11 -3.38 18.80
CA TYR A 94 3.53 -3.25 18.50
C TYR A 94 4.29 -2.48 19.59
N GLY A 95 3.70 -1.45 20.19
CA GLY A 95 4.27 -0.70 21.31
C GLY A 95 4.47 -1.58 22.55
N ARG A 96 3.54 -2.51 22.81
CA ARG A 96 3.66 -3.51 23.89
C ARG A 96 4.69 -4.60 23.55
N SER A 97 4.91 -4.89 22.26
CA SER A 97 5.89 -5.88 21.81
C SER A 97 7.34 -5.40 21.91
N ILE A 98 7.62 -4.11 21.73
CA ILE A 98 8.98 -3.54 21.87
C ILE A 98 9.46 -3.59 23.34
N HIS A 99 8.53 -3.53 24.29
CA HIS A 99 8.86 -3.59 25.73
C HIS A 99 9.29 -4.99 26.22
N ASN A 100 9.12 -6.04 25.40
CA ASN A 100 9.50 -7.43 25.72
C ASN A 100 10.84 -7.86 25.10
N PHE A 101 11.62 -6.93 24.55
CA PHE A 101 12.98 -7.16 24.05
C PHE A 101 14.02 -6.42 24.90
N GLY A 102 13.83 -6.42 26.23
CA GLY A 102 14.79 -5.91 27.22
C GLY A 102 15.34 -7.03 28.07
#